data_AF-A0A1C5UI92-F1
#
_entry.id   AF-A0A1C5UI92-F1
#
_cell.length_a   1.000
_cell.length_b   1.000
_cell.length_c   1.000
_cell.angle_alpha   90.00
_cell.angle_beta   90.00
_cell.angle_gamma   90.00
#
_symmetry.space_group_name_H-M   'P 1'
#
loop_
_entity.id
_entity.type
_entity.pdbx_description
1 polymer ?
#
loop_
_entity_poly.entity_id
_entity_poly.type
_entity_poly.pdbx_seq_one_letter_code
_entity_poly.pdbx_strand_id
1 'polypeptide(L)'
;MDLIKKAKHAYITISVIMLVLGLVLLIWPKMSLSVLCYLIGAMLIIGGVVKLVGYFSKDLYRLAFQFDLAFGILSILLGVVFIIHPEHIISILPIVMGIFILVEGVLRVQTAMDAKTFGLSTWWMMILLAIATSACGLLLIFKPFESAIAMMMLLGVTLLIDGVQNLWVAIYTVKVSERNVIDVDYKEL
;
A
#
# COMPACT_ATOMS: atom_id res chain seq x y z
N MET A 1 18.15 22.03 16.77
CA MET A 1 17.48 21.08 17.71
C MET A 1 15.98 20.92 17.43
N ASP A 2 15.27 21.90 16.87
CA ASP A 2 13.80 21.82 16.68
C ASP A 2 13.34 20.93 15.51
N LEU A 3 14.12 20.81 14.43
CA LEU A 3 13.78 19.94 13.30
C LEU A 3 13.75 18.46 13.70
N ILE A 4 14.71 18.01 14.51
CA ILE A 4 14.79 16.64 15.02
C ILE A 4 13.61 16.35 15.96
N LYS A 5 13.25 17.30 16.84
CA LYS A 5 12.09 17.17 17.73
C LYS A 5 10.75 17.15 16.98
N LYS A 6 10.59 17.97 15.92
CA LYS A 6 9.40 17.96 15.05
C LYS A 6 9.30 16.68 14.25
N ALA A 7 10.41 16.20 13.67
CA ALA A 7 10.45 14.92 12.96
C ALA A 7 10.09 13.75 13.89
N LYS A 8 10.61 13.73 15.12
CA LYS A 8 10.24 12.72 16.13
C LYS A 8 8.74 12.72 16.41
N HIS A 9 8.14 13.88 16.66
CA HIS A 9 6.69 13.97 16.90
C HIS A 9 5.90 13.51 15.68
N ALA A 10 6.30 13.92 14.47
CA ALA A 10 5.66 13.48 13.23
C ALA A 10 5.71 11.94 13.10
N TYR A 11 6.87 11.32 13.30
CA TYR A 11 7.03 9.86 13.25
C TYR A 11 6.17 9.13 14.28
N ILE A 12 6.13 9.62 15.52
CA ILE A 12 5.27 9.04 16.57
C ILE A 12 3.79 9.17 16.18
N THR A 13 3.35 10.34 15.70
CA THR A 13 1.96 10.54 15.27
C THR A 13 1.58 9.62 14.11
N ILE A 14 2.44 9.48 13.10
CA ILE A 14 2.22 8.58 11.96
C ILE A 14 2.11 7.14 12.43
N SER A 15 2.99 6.72 13.35
CA SER A 15 2.98 5.35 13.86
C SER A 15 1.70 5.04 14.66
N VAL A 16 1.24 5.98 15.50
CA VAL A 16 -0.03 5.83 16.21
C VAL A 16 -1.20 5.76 15.24
N ILE A 17 -1.22 6.60 14.20
CA ILE A 17 -2.25 6.56 13.15
C ILE A 17 -2.25 5.21 12.43
N MET A 18 -1.07 4.68 12.08
CA MET A 18 -0.93 3.36 11.46
C MET A 18 -1.46 2.24 12.36
N LEU A 19 -1.16 2.28 13.65
CA LEU A 19 -1.67 1.30 14.62
C LEU A 19 -3.20 1.35 14.72
N VAL A 20 -3.77 2.55 14.86
CA VAL A 20 -5.22 2.74 14.95
C VAL A 20 -5.90 2.27 13.67
N LEU A 21 -5.38 2.65 12.51
CA LEU A 21 -5.91 2.19 11.22
C LEU A 21 -5.81 0.68 11.08
N GLY A 22 -4.67 0.07 11.40
CA GLY A 22 -4.49 -1.38 11.35
C GLY A 22 -5.50 -2.13 12.23
N LEU A 23 -5.78 -1.62 13.44
CA LEU A 23 -6.81 -2.14 14.32
C LEU A 23 -8.22 -2.00 13.74
N VAL A 24 -8.57 -0.83 13.20
CA VAL A 24 -9.87 -0.61 12.54
C VAL A 24 -10.07 -1.59 11.37
N LEU A 25 -9.02 -1.81 10.59
CA LEU A 25 -9.02 -2.74 9.46
C LEU A 25 -9.26 -4.19 9.89
N LEU A 26 -8.74 -4.60 11.04
CA LEU A 26 -8.93 -5.95 11.59
C LEU A 26 -10.30 -6.16 12.23
N ILE A 27 -10.82 -5.16 12.94
CA ILE A 27 -12.11 -5.27 13.64
C ILE A 27 -13.26 -5.19 12.64
N TRP A 28 -13.18 -4.30 11.65
CA TRP A 28 -14.26 -4.07 10.66
C TRP A 28 -13.79 -4.11 9.20
N PRO A 29 -13.23 -5.25 8.73
CA PRO A 29 -12.66 -5.35 7.38
C PRO A 29 -13.69 -5.07 6.28
N LYS A 30 -14.95 -5.50 6.45
CA LYS A 30 -16.02 -5.24 5.48
C LYS A 30 -16.32 -3.75 5.32
N MET A 31 -16.46 -3.03 6.43
CA MET A 31 -16.70 -1.58 6.39
C MET A 31 -15.50 -0.86 5.80
N SER A 32 -14.28 -1.25 6.17
CA SER A 32 -13.08 -0.62 5.64
C SER A 32 -12.92 -0.82 4.13
N LEU A 33 -13.31 -1.98 3.58
CA LEU A 33 -13.35 -2.21 2.12
C LEU A 33 -14.33 -1.26 1.42
N SER A 34 -15.53 -1.09 1.96
CA SER A 34 -16.51 -0.14 1.42
C SER A 34 -15.99 1.29 1.49
N VAL A 35 -15.42 1.70 2.63
CA VAL A 35 -14.81 3.03 2.80
C VAL A 35 -13.68 3.27 1.80
N LEU A 36 -12.79 2.29 1.59
CA LEU A 36 -11.76 2.39 0.56
C LEU A 36 -12.35 2.57 -0.84
N CYS A 37 -13.40 1.83 -1.17
CA CYS A 37 -14.07 1.95 -2.47
C CYS A 37 -14.65 3.36 -2.67
N TYR A 38 -15.31 3.91 -1.65
CA TYR A 38 -15.82 5.29 -1.67
C TYR A 38 -14.70 6.33 -1.80
N LEU A 39 -13.60 6.17 -1.05
CA LEU A 39 -12.46 7.08 -1.12
C LEU A 39 -11.80 7.06 -2.50
N ILE A 40 -11.53 5.87 -3.05
CA ILE A 40 -10.96 5.72 -4.40
C ILE A 40 -11.91 6.31 -5.43
N GLY A 41 -13.21 6.01 -5.35
CA GLY A 41 -14.22 6.56 -6.24
C GLY A 41 -14.27 8.09 -6.20
N ALA A 42 -14.24 8.68 -5.00
CA ALA A 42 -14.21 10.12 -4.82
C ALA A 42 -12.94 10.76 -5.41
N MET A 43 -11.76 10.15 -5.18
CA MET A 43 -10.50 10.63 -5.76
C MET A 43 -10.52 10.57 -7.28
N LEU A 44 -11.07 9.50 -7.87
CA LEU A 44 -11.22 9.36 -9.33
C LEU A 44 -12.14 10.43 -9.93
N ILE A 45 -13.25 10.74 -9.25
CA ILE A 45 -14.16 11.82 -9.67
C ILE A 45 -13.44 13.16 -9.59
N ILE A 46 -12.81 13.48 -8.46
CA ILE A 46 -12.11 14.76 -8.27
C ILE A 46 -10.99 14.91 -9.31
N GLY A 47 -10.16 13.90 -9.49
CA GLY A 47 -9.08 13.91 -10.49
C GLY A 47 -9.61 14.04 -11.91
N GLY A 48 -10.71 13.35 -12.25
CA GLY A 48 -11.38 13.47 -13.54
C GLY A 48 -11.96 14.85 -13.78
N VAL A 49 -12.56 15.48 -12.76
CA VAL A 49 -13.07 16.87 -12.83
C VAL A 49 -11.92 17.85 -13.04
N VAL A 50 -10.81 17.70 -12.32
CA VAL A 50 -9.61 18.56 -12.50
C VAL A 50 -9.08 18.46 -13.93
N LYS A 51 -9.00 17.26 -14.51
CA LYS A 51 -8.60 17.05 -15.91
C LYS A 51 -9.58 17.71 -16.90
N LEU A 52 -10.88 17.61 -16.64
CA LEU A 52 -11.93 18.24 -17.45
C LEU A 52 -11.87 19.78 -17.40
N VAL A 53 -11.73 20.36 -16.22
CA VAL A 53 -11.59 21.82 -16.04
C VAL A 53 -10.28 22.33 -16.66
N GLY A 54 -9.20 21.55 -16.52
CA GLY A 54 -7.92 21.83 -17.17
C GLY A 54 -7.99 21.83 -18.69
N TYR A 55 -8.79 20.94 -19.30
CA TYR A 55 -9.04 20.94 -20.75
C TYR A 55 -9.74 22.23 -21.24
N PHE A 56 -10.71 22.74 -20.48
CA PHE A 56 -11.46 23.94 -20.84
C PHE A 56 -10.70 25.24 -20.57
N SER A 57 -9.70 25.22 -19.68
CA SER A 57 -8.86 26.38 -19.36
C SER A 57 -7.78 26.55 -20.44
N LYS A 58 -8.04 27.49 -21.35
CA LYS A 58 -7.44 27.65 -22.70
C LYS A 58 -5.91 27.92 -22.82
N ASP A 59 -5.04 27.67 -21.85
CA ASP A 59 -3.61 28.02 -21.97
C ASP A 59 -2.62 26.83 -22.01
N LEU A 60 -1.80 26.83 -23.08
CA LEU A 60 -0.50 26.15 -23.28
C LEU A 60 -0.36 24.62 -23.46
N TYR A 61 -1.41 23.81 -23.64
CA TYR A 61 -1.26 22.32 -23.71
C TYR A 61 -1.86 21.62 -24.96
N ARG A 62 -1.76 22.24 -26.14
CA ARG A 62 -2.57 21.89 -27.33
C ARG A 62 -2.18 20.61 -28.09
N LEU A 63 -1.04 19.97 -27.81
CA LEU A 63 -0.59 18.75 -28.52
C LEU A 63 -0.66 17.44 -27.70
N ALA A 64 -0.68 17.48 -26.37
CA ALA A 64 -0.66 16.27 -25.53
C ALA A 64 -2.06 15.77 -25.11
N PHE A 65 -3.12 16.54 -25.38
CA PHE A 65 -4.38 16.48 -24.62
C PHE A 65 -5.60 15.89 -25.35
N GLN A 66 -5.42 15.18 -26.47
CA GLN A 66 -6.58 14.49 -27.09
C GLN A 66 -7.03 13.29 -26.24
N PHE A 67 -6.10 12.67 -25.51
CA PHE A 67 -6.39 11.54 -24.61
C PHE A 67 -6.86 11.96 -23.22
N ASP A 68 -6.48 13.14 -22.71
CA ASP A 68 -6.77 13.51 -21.33
C ASP A 68 -8.25 13.85 -21.07
N LEU A 69 -9.01 14.31 -22.08
CA LEU A 69 -10.46 14.49 -21.94
C LEU A 69 -11.19 13.15 -21.85
N ALA A 70 -10.85 12.21 -22.73
CA ALA A 70 -11.40 10.85 -22.69
C ALA A 70 -11.03 10.17 -21.36
N PHE A 71 -9.77 10.29 -20.92
CA PHE A 71 -9.35 9.80 -19.61
C PHE A 71 -10.06 10.49 -18.45
N GLY A 72 -10.29 11.80 -18.50
CA GLY A 72 -11.03 12.54 -17.47
C GLY A 72 -12.47 12.04 -17.34
N ILE A 73 -13.17 11.90 -18.47
CA ILE A 73 -14.54 11.35 -18.51
C ILE A 73 -14.57 9.91 -18.00
N LEU A 74 -13.66 9.06 -18.50
CA LEU A 74 -13.55 7.67 -18.05
C LEU A 74 -13.27 7.59 -16.54
N SER A 75 -12.41 8.46 -16.01
CA SER A 75 -12.09 8.51 -14.58
C SER A 75 -13.32 8.86 -13.74
N ILE A 76 -14.10 9.86 -14.17
CA ILE A 76 -15.36 10.23 -13.49
C ILE A 76 -16.35 9.06 -13.54
N LEU A 77 -16.57 8.47 -14.72
CA LEU A 77 -17.50 7.35 -14.88
C LEU A 77 -17.10 6.18 -13.98
N LEU A 78 -15.82 5.83 -13.97
CA LEU A 78 -15.29 4.74 -13.15
C LEU A 78 -15.42 5.06 -11.66
N GLY A 79 -15.15 6.31 -11.25
CA GLY A 79 -15.34 6.76 -9.87
C GLY A 79 -16.82 6.72 -9.43
N VAL A 80 -17.75 7.08 -10.32
CA VAL A 80 -19.20 6.96 -10.06
C VAL A 80 -19.60 5.50 -9.88
N VAL A 81 -19.12 4.59 -10.74
CA VAL A 81 -19.37 3.15 -10.60
C VAL A 81 -18.85 2.62 -9.26
N PHE A 82 -17.69 3.07 -8.81
CA PHE A 82 -17.13 2.69 -7.50
C PHE A 82 -18.03 3.10 -6.32
N ILE A 83 -18.68 4.26 -6.40
CA ILE A 83 -19.56 4.76 -5.35
C ILE A 83 -20.94 4.09 -5.40
N ILE A 84 -21.51 3.88 -6.59
CA ILE A 84 -22.86 3.30 -6.73
C ILE A 84 -22.84 1.79 -6.49
N HIS A 85 -21.81 1.09 -6.96
CA HIS A 85 -21.73 -0.37 -6.93
C HIS A 85 -20.46 -0.88 -6.20
N PRO A 86 -20.24 -0.52 -4.93
CA PRO A 86 -19.04 -0.94 -4.20
C PRO A 86 -18.95 -2.46 -4.06
N GLU A 87 -20.08 -3.17 -3.92
CA GLU A 87 -20.09 -4.63 -3.79
C GLU A 87 -19.47 -5.34 -5.00
N HIS A 88 -19.75 -4.86 -6.21
CA HIS A 88 -19.17 -5.43 -7.43
C HIS A 88 -17.67 -5.18 -7.51
N ILE A 89 -17.23 -3.96 -7.17
CA ILE A 89 -15.80 -3.62 -7.16
C ILE A 89 -15.03 -4.47 -6.15
N ILE A 90 -15.58 -4.63 -4.95
CA ILE A 90 -15.00 -5.47 -3.88
C ILE A 90 -14.86 -6.93 -4.33
N SER A 91 -15.75 -7.42 -5.21
CA SER A 91 -15.65 -8.78 -5.77
C SER A 91 -14.58 -8.93 -6.85
N ILE A 92 -14.27 -7.86 -7.58
CA ILE A 92 -13.31 -7.89 -8.71
C ILE A 92 -11.87 -7.66 -8.23
N LEU A 93 -11.67 -6.83 -7.21
CA LEU A 93 -10.34 -6.52 -6.66
C LEU A 93 -9.49 -7.76 -6.32
N PRO A 94 -10.01 -8.78 -5.61
CA PRO A 94 -9.29 -10.02 -5.29
C PRO A 94 -8.88 -10.81 -6.53
N ILE A 95 -9.66 -10.75 -7.60
CA ILE A 95 -9.35 -11.47 -8.85
C ILE A 95 -8.14 -10.81 -9.51
N VAL A 96 -8.17 -9.48 -9.63
CA VAL A 96 -7.06 -8.70 -10.19
C VAL A 96 -5.79 -8.92 -9.36
N MET A 97 -5.91 -8.82 -8.04
CA MET A 97 -4.78 -9.02 -7.14
C MET A 97 -4.28 -10.47 -7.12
N GLY A 98 -5.18 -11.46 -7.22
CA GLY A 98 -4.83 -12.86 -7.36
C GLY A 98 -4.00 -13.12 -8.61
N ILE A 99 -4.35 -12.50 -9.74
CA ILE A 99 -3.53 -12.56 -10.97
C ILE A 99 -2.15 -11.94 -10.71
N PHE A 100 -2.07 -10.75 -10.09
CA PHE A 100 -0.78 -10.15 -9.74
C PHE A 100 0.07 -11.05 -8.83
N ILE A 101 -0.52 -11.66 -7.81
CA ILE A 101 0.16 -12.57 -6.89
C ILE A 101 0.65 -13.82 -7.63
N LEU A 102 -0.12 -14.34 -8.59
CA LEU A 102 0.33 -15.46 -9.43
C LEU A 102 1.54 -15.07 -10.28
N VAL A 103 1.52 -13.90 -10.91
CA VAL A 103 2.67 -13.39 -11.67
C VAL A 103 3.88 -13.21 -10.75
N GLU A 104 3.69 -12.63 -9.56
CA GLU A 104 4.75 -12.46 -8.57
C GLU A 104 5.30 -13.81 -8.08
N GLY A 105 4.44 -14.80 -7.84
CA GLY A 105 4.82 -16.16 -7.49
C GLY A 105 5.73 -16.79 -8.54
N VAL A 106 5.42 -16.62 -9.83
CA VAL A 106 6.25 -17.10 -10.94
C VAL A 106 7.61 -16.39 -10.97
N LEU A 107 7.67 -15.09 -10.71
CA LEU A 107 8.93 -14.33 -10.62
C LEU A 107 9.77 -14.75 -9.40
N ARG A 108 9.13 -15.06 -8.27
CA ARG A 108 9.78 -15.57 -7.05
C ARG A 108 10.40 -16.96 -7.25
N VAL A 109 9.76 -17.82 -8.05
CA VAL A 109 10.35 -19.12 -8.42
C VAL A 109 11.61 -18.91 -9.27
N GLN A 110 11.60 -17.98 -10.23
CA GLN A 110 12.77 -17.67 -11.05
C GLN A 110 13.93 -17.16 -10.19
N THR A 111 13.67 -16.19 -9.31
CA THR A 111 14.69 -15.66 -8.39
C THR A 111 15.19 -16.72 -7.40
N ALA A 112 14.36 -17.67 -6.97
CA ALA A 112 14.80 -18.80 -6.15
C ALA A 112 15.72 -19.76 -6.93
N MET A 113 15.46 -19.98 -8.23
CA MET A 113 16.33 -20.76 -9.11
C MET A 113 17.66 -20.06 -9.38
N ASP A 114 17.66 -18.73 -9.50
CA ASP A 114 18.89 -17.95 -9.60
C ASP A 114 19.69 -18.04 -8.30
N ALA A 115 19.05 -17.89 -7.13
CA ALA A 115 19.68 -18.03 -5.83
C ALA A 115 20.26 -19.43 -5.57
N LYS A 116 19.64 -20.48 -6.14
CA LYS A 116 20.19 -21.83 -6.20
C LYS A 116 21.53 -21.87 -6.95
N THR A 117 21.65 -21.12 -8.03
CA THR A 117 22.88 -21.03 -8.85
C THR A 117 24.00 -20.28 -8.11
N PHE A 118 23.65 -19.36 -7.21
CA PHE A 118 24.58 -18.64 -6.32
C PHE A 118 24.96 -19.38 -5.02
N GLY A 119 24.48 -20.62 -4.79
CA GLY A 119 24.92 -21.45 -3.67
C GLY A 119 24.28 -21.16 -2.31
N LEU A 120 23.17 -20.42 -2.26
CA LEU A 120 22.43 -20.16 -1.02
C LEU A 120 21.64 -21.40 -0.56
N SER A 121 21.98 -21.92 0.63
CA SER A 121 21.32 -23.09 1.26
C SER A 121 19.83 -22.88 1.58
N THR A 122 19.30 -21.66 1.46
CA THR A 122 17.89 -21.31 1.70
C THR A 122 17.00 -21.43 0.46
N TRP A 123 17.50 -21.92 -0.69
CA TRP A 123 16.71 -22.05 -1.93
C TRP A 123 15.38 -22.76 -1.66
N TRP A 124 15.41 -23.85 -0.86
CA TRP A 124 14.24 -24.73 -0.68
C TRP A 124 13.12 -24.00 0.07
N MET A 125 13.48 -23.15 1.04
CA MET A 125 12.51 -22.30 1.74
C MET A 125 11.88 -21.27 0.80
N MET A 126 12.66 -20.68 -0.10
CA MET A 126 12.14 -19.70 -1.07
C MET A 126 11.17 -20.33 -2.08
N ILE A 127 11.47 -21.53 -2.58
CA ILE A 127 10.56 -22.29 -3.45
C ILE A 127 9.26 -22.65 -2.70
N LEU A 128 9.37 -23.13 -1.46
CA LEU A 128 8.21 -23.51 -0.66
C LEU A 128 7.32 -22.29 -0.36
N LEU A 129 7.92 -21.14 -0.04
CA LEU A 129 7.21 -19.87 0.12
C LEU A 129 6.54 -19.42 -1.18
N ALA A 130 7.22 -19.55 -2.33
CA ALA A 130 6.68 -19.15 -3.63
C ALA A 130 5.49 -20.02 -4.05
N ILE A 131 5.53 -21.33 -3.75
CA ILE A 131 4.40 -22.25 -3.96
C ILE A 131 3.24 -21.87 -3.04
N ALA A 132 3.50 -21.64 -1.75
CA ALA A 132 2.46 -21.22 -0.80
C ALA A 132 1.80 -19.88 -1.21
N THR A 133 2.61 -18.92 -1.69
CA THR A 133 2.13 -17.62 -2.17
C THR A 133 1.29 -17.78 -3.44
N SER A 134 1.74 -18.60 -4.39
CA SER A 134 1.00 -18.91 -5.62
C SER A 134 -0.33 -19.62 -5.32
N ALA A 135 -0.33 -20.57 -4.38
CA ALA A 135 -1.54 -21.25 -3.93
C ALA A 135 -2.52 -20.27 -3.28
N CYS A 136 -2.03 -19.33 -2.48
CA CYS A 136 -2.84 -18.26 -1.90
C CYS A 136 -3.45 -17.37 -3.00
N GLY A 137 -2.67 -16.98 -4.02
CA GLY A 137 -3.17 -16.22 -5.18
C GLY A 137 -4.25 -16.95 -5.96
N LEU A 138 -4.16 -18.28 -6.08
CA LEU A 138 -5.21 -19.09 -6.71
C LEU A 138 -6.48 -19.14 -5.87
N LEU A 139 -6.37 -19.30 -4.54
CA LEU A 139 -7.51 -19.23 -3.61
C LEU A 139 -8.24 -17.88 -3.68
N LEU A 140 -7.49 -16.80 -3.87
CA LEU A 140 -8.02 -15.45 -4.07
C LEU A 140 -9.01 -15.35 -5.23
N ILE A 141 -8.74 -16.09 -6.32
CA ILE A 141 -9.57 -16.09 -7.53
C ILE A 141 -10.85 -16.93 -7.33
N PHE A 142 -10.75 -18.08 -6.66
CA PHE A 142 -11.89 -18.97 -6.47
C PHE A 142 -12.92 -18.48 -5.45
N LYS A 143 -12.48 -17.72 -4.43
CA LYS A 143 -13.37 -17.17 -3.40
C LYS A 143 -13.16 -15.67 -3.22
N PRO A 144 -13.57 -14.83 -4.18
CA PRO A 144 -13.25 -13.40 -4.17
C PRO A 144 -13.78 -12.69 -2.93
N PHE A 145 -15.02 -12.98 -2.49
CA PHE A 145 -15.61 -12.26 -1.36
C PHE A 145 -14.87 -12.49 -0.02
N GLU A 146 -14.60 -13.74 0.33
CA GLU A 146 -13.81 -14.08 1.53
C GLU A 146 -12.37 -13.56 1.40
N SER A 147 -11.84 -13.59 0.18
CA SER A 147 -10.49 -13.14 -0.11
C SER A 147 -10.33 -11.63 0.03
N ALA A 148 -11.31 -10.83 -0.37
CA ALA A 148 -11.28 -9.37 -0.15
C ALA A 148 -11.15 -9.04 1.34
N ILE A 149 -11.89 -9.77 2.18
CA ILE A 149 -11.83 -9.60 3.63
C ILE A 149 -10.45 -10.02 4.14
N ALA A 150 -9.93 -11.18 3.70
CA ALA A 150 -8.60 -11.65 4.07
C ALA A 150 -7.49 -10.66 3.67
N MET A 151 -7.58 -10.04 2.48
CA MET A 151 -6.65 -9.00 2.05
C MET A 151 -6.70 -7.78 2.96
N MET A 152 -7.89 -7.34 3.36
CA MET A 152 -8.04 -6.19 4.24
C MET A 152 -7.51 -6.49 5.65
N MET A 153 -7.72 -7.70 6.14
CA MET A 153 -7.13 -8.15 7.39
C MET A 153 -5.60 -8.21 7.29
N LEU A 154 -5.04 -8.76 6.21
CA LEU A 154 -3.60 -8.78 5.97
C LEU A 154 -3.01 -7.37 5.93
N LEU A 155 -3.67 -6.44 5.23
CA LEU A 155 -3.29 -5.02 5.23
C LEU A 155 -3.33 -4.43 6.65
N GLY A 156 -4.34 -4.78 7.44
CA GLY A 156 -4.43 -4.37 8.84
C GLY A 156 -3.25 -4.91 9.67
N VAL A 157 -2.93 -6.19 9.55
CA VAL A 157 -1.76 -6.81 10.22
C VAL A 157 -0.46 -6.12 9.78
N THR A 158 -0.25 -5.90 8.48
CA THR A 158 0.96 -5.23 8.00
C THR A 158 1.06 -3.81 8.51
N LEU A 159 -0.06 -3.05 8.55
CA LEU A 159 -0.08 -1.71 9.14
C LEU A 159 0.29 -1.73 10.63
N LEU A 160 -0.15 -2.74 11.38
CA LEU A 160 0.24 -2.89 12.77
C LEU A 160 1.73 -3.17 12.91
N ILE A 161 2.27 -4.10 12.12
CA ILE A 161 3.70 -4.44 12.12
C ILE A 161 4.52 -3.19 11.76
N ASP A 162 4.15 -2.49 10.69
CA ASP A 162 4.82 -1.26 10.26
C ASP A 162 4.73 -0.17 11.33
N GLY A 163 3.58 0.01 11.97
CA GLY A 163 3.41 0.95 13.07
C GLY A 163 4.33 0.65 14.26
N VAL A 164 4.46 -0.62 14.65
CA VAL A 164 5.40 -1.05 15.71
C VAL A 164 6.85 -0.85 15.28
N GLN A 165 7.19 -1.23 14.05
CA GLN A 165 8.55 -1.05 13.51
C GLN A 165 8.93 0.44 13.45
N ASN A 166 8.00 1.30 13.06
CA ASN A 166 8.23 2.73 12.95
C ASN A 166 8.41 3.40 14.32
N LEU A 167 7.65 2.94 15.34
CA LEU A 167 7.90 3.30 16.75
C LEU A 167 9.28 2.87 17.21
N TRP A 168 9.69 1.64 16.89
CA TRP A 168 11.00 1.12 17.26
C TRP A 168 12.14 1.98 16.67
N VAL A 169 12.04 2.31 15.39
CA VAL A 169 13.00 3.19 14.69
C VAL A 169 13.00 4.59 15.30
N ALA A 170 11.84 5.16 15.60
CA ALA A 170 11.75 6.48 16.24
C ALA A 170 12.45 6.51 17.61
N ILE A 171 12.33 5.45 18.40
CA ILE A 171 13.00 5.33 19.71
C ILE A 171 14.52 5.12 19.53
N TYR A 172 14.94 4.20 18.65
CA TYR A 172 16.36 3.90 18.43
C TYR A 172 17.13 5.09 17.82
N THR A 173 16.55 5.79 16.85
CA THR A 173 17.18 6.94 16.19
C THR A 173 17.44 8.07 17.19
N VAL A 174 16.50 8.31 18.11
CA VAL A 174 16.67 9.29 19.19
C VAL A 174 17.73 8.83 20.19
N LYS A 175 17.76 7.55 20.54
CA LYS A 175 18.75 6.98 21.47
C LYS A 175 20.18 7.04 20.91
N VAL A 176 20.35 6.88 19.60
CA VAL A 176 21.65 7.04 18.91
C VAL A 176 22.06 8.52 18.82
N SER A 177 21.11 9.42 18.54
CA SER A 177 21.40 10.86 18.50
C SER A 177 21.77 11.44 19.87
N GLU A 178 21.15 11.00 20.96
CA GLU A 178 21.53 11.42 22.31
C GLU A 178 22.92 10.89 22.70
N ARG A 179 23.24 9.63 22.36
CA ARG A 179 24.53 9.03 22.68
C ARG A 179 25.70 9.71 21.94
N ASN A 180 25.52 10.02 20.66
CA ASN A 180 26.55 10.75 19.89
C ASN A 180 26.76 12.19 20.36
N VAL A 181 25.73 12.86 20.92
CA VAL A 181 25.90 14.21 21.47
C VAL A 181 26.67 14.18 22.79
N ILE A 182 26.43 13.17 23.63
CA ILE A 182 27.13 13.00 24.92
C ILE A 182 28.61 12.61 24.71
N ASP A 183 28.90 11.75 23.72
CA ASP A 183 30.28 11.31 23.44
C ASP A 183 31.16 12.41 22.79
N VAL A 184 30.56 13.40 22.11
CA VAL A 184 31.28 14.56 21.56
C VAL A 184 31.63 15.56 22.67
N ASP A 185 30.70 15.83 23.58
CA ASP A 185 30.92 16.74 24.72
C ASP A 185 31.99 16.20 25.69
N TYR A 186 32.06 14.88 25.87
CA TYR A 186 33.07 14.25 26.73
C TYR A 186 34.49 14.20 26.11
N LYS A 187 34.62 14.35 24.80
CA LYS A 187 35.93 14.36 24.11
C LYS A 187 36.58 15.74 24.04
N GLU A 188 35.85 16.80 24.35
CA GLU A 188 36.36 18.18 24.34
C GLU A 188 36.72 18.72 25.76
N LEU A 189 36.68 17.86 26.78
CA LEU A 189 37.14 18.12 28.16
C LEU A 189 38.41 17.35 28.47
#